data_AF-A0A8H7TYV3-F1
#
_entry.id   AF-A0A8H7TYV3-F1
#
_cell.length_a   1.000
_cell.length_b   1.000
_cell.length_c   1.000
_cell.angle_alpha   90.00
_cell.angle_beta   90.00
_cell.angle_gamma   90.00
#
_symmetry.space_group_name_H-M   'P 1'
#
loop_
_entity.id
_entity.type
_entity.pdbx_description
1 polymer ?
#
loop_
_entity_poly.entity_id
_entity_poly.type
_entity_poly.pdbx_seq_one_letter_code
_entity_poly.pdbx_strand_id
1 'polypeptide(L)'
;MAARRHQVPPPLSCSPRSALDSASHQDVDSILKQFRSCTRRLQIALSSHRLELQVLERLYYKGKNQHRTALFWRRVVEIRRYGDRLQKMDAFNLVENIRLSFWGDTTLHSTKVLKGPWTHTPDVKYVRFVLQRCADCRQLMVKVLPKTFLPAII
;
A
#
# COMPACT_ATOMS: atom_id res chain seq x y z
N MET A 1 -8.10 -14.29 8.77
CA MET A 1 -8.38 -14.78 7.39
C MET A 1 -7.20 -14.50 6.50
N ALA A 2 -6.89 -15.36 5.52
CA ALA A 2 -5.84 -15.07 4.56
C ALA A 2 -6.24 -13.84 3.73
N ALA A 3 -5.35 -12.84 3.59
CA ALA A 3 -5.57 -11.70 2.71
C ALA A 3 -6.08 -12.19 1.33
N ARG A 4 -6.94 -11.44 0.66
CA ARG A 4 -7.35 -11.78 -0.72
C ARG A 4 -6.39 -11.11 -1.71
N ARG A 5 -6.08 -11.81 -2.81
CA ARG A 5 -5.18 -11.28 -3.86
C ARG A 5 -5.81 -10.07 -4.54
N HIS A 6 -7.04 -10.25 -5.01
CA HIS A 6 -7.84 -9.21 -5.65
C HIS A 6 -9.11 -8.99 -4.83
N GLN A 7 -9.42 -7.71 -4.61
CA GLN A 7 -10.70 -7.26 -4.10
C GLN A 7 -11.09 -6.05 -4.94
N VAL A 8 -12.33 -6.02 -5.40
CA VAL A 8 -12.86 -4.86 -6.10
C VAL A 8 -13.03 -3.75 -5.06
N PRO A 9 -12.43 -2.56 -5.26
CA PRO A 9 -12.64 -1.45 -4.36
C PRO A 9 -14.12 -1.04 -4.38
N PRO A 10 -14.71 -0.63 -3.25
CA PRO A 10 -16.00 0.02 -3.27
C PRO A 10 -15.93 1.29 -4.12
N PRO A 11 -17.05 1.76 -4.69
CA PRO A 11 -17.07 3.01 -5.43
C PRO A 11 -16.59 4.15 -4.53
N LEU A 12 -15.70 4.99 -5.05
CA LEU A 12 -15.25 6.16 -4.33
C LEU A 12 -16.32 7.24 -4.43
N SER A 13 -17.08 7.41 -3.36
CA SER A 13 -17.96 8.57 -3.17
C SER A 13 -17.27 9.59 -2.26
N CYS A 14 -17.35 10.85 -2.65
CA CYS A 14 -16.80 11.97 -1.91
C CYS A 14 -17.95 12.86 -1.43
N SER A 15 -17.89 13.29 -0.18
CA SER A 15 -18.81 14.30 0.37
C SER A 15 -18.14 15.67 0.36
N PRO A 16 -18.90 16.77 0.20
CA PRO A 16 -18.32 18.11 0.25
C PRO A 16 -17.76 18.39 1.65
N ARG A 17 -16.72 19.22 1.72
CA ARG A 17 -16.10 19.66 2.98
C ARG A 17 -17.12 20.22 3.98
N SER A 18 -18.15 20.91 3.51
CA SER A 18 -19.23 21.46 4.33
C SER A 18 -20.06 20.42 5.09
N ALA A 19 -19.99 19.14 4.69
CA ALA A 19 -20.63 18.05 5.42
C ALA A 19 -19.85 17.64 6.69
N LEU A 20 -18.61 18.10 6.84
CA LEU A 20 -17.78 17.87 8.02
C LEU A 20 -17.90 19.06 8.99
N ASP A 21 -17.87 18.78 10.28
CA ASP A 21 -17.81 19.84 11.29
C ASP A 21 -16.52 20.67 11.14
N SER A 22 -16.66 21.98 11.33
CA SER A 22 -15.56 22.93 11.17
C SER A 22 -14.45 22.71 12.19
N ALA A 23 -14.75 22.14 13.36
CA ALA A 23 -13.75 21.75 14.34
C ALA A 23 -12.78 20.68 13.81
N SER A 24 -13.27 19.76 12.97
CA SER A 24 -12.46 18.67 12.40
C SER A 24 -11.60 19.10 11.22
N HIS A 25 -11.73 20.35 10.73
CA HIS A 25 -10.95 20.81 9.57
C HIS A 25 -9.44 20.83 9.83
N GLN A 26 -9.03 21.26 11.02
CA GLN A 26 -7.61 21.31 11.39
C GLN A 26 -7.01 19.90 11.48
N ASP A 27 -7.78 18.94 11.99
CA ASP A 27 -7.38 17.54 12.05
C ASP A 27 -7.15 16.98 10.65
N VAL A 28 -8.07 17.24 9.71
CA VAL A 28 -7.92 16.82 8.31
C VAL A 28 -6.67 17.42 7.67
N ASP A 29 -6.37 18.70 7.89
CA ASP A 29 -5.14 19.33 7.39
C ASP A 29 -3.88 18.66 7.95
N SER A 30 -3.88 18.32 9.24
CA SER A 30 -2.77 17.62 9.89
C SER A 30 -2.59 16.20 9.31
N ILE A 31 -3.70 15.49 9.09
CA ILE A 31 -3.76 14.16 8.52
C ILE A 31 -3.24 14.19 7.08
N LEU A 32 -3.66 15.14 6.25
CA LEU A 32 -3.20 15.27 4.87
C LEU A 32 -1.68 15.51 4.76
N LYS A 33 -1.11 16.31 5.68
CA LYS A 33 0.36 16.48 5.77
C LYS A 33 1.05 15.16 6.09
N GLN A 34 0.51 14.38 7.03
CA GLN A 34 1.04 13.06 7.38
C GLN A 34 0.89 12.07 6.23
N PHE A 35 -0.26 12.07 5.53
CA PHE A 35 -0.52 11.25 4.35
C PHE A 35 0.52 11.51 3.26
N ARG A 36 0.83 12.78 2.96
CA ARG A 36 1.88 13.11 1.98
C ARG A 36 3.24 12.48 2.33
N SER A 37 3.65 12.58 3.59
CA SER A 37 4.89 11.97 4.07
C SER A 37 4.83 10.44 4.02
N CYS A 38 3.70 9.85 4.44
CA CYS A 38 3.47 8.40 4.42
C CYS A 38 3.52 7.85 2.99
N THR A 39 2.79 8.47 2.04
CA THR A 39 2.75 8.05 0.64
C THR A 39 4.12 8.12 -0.02
N ARG A 40 4.91 9.18 0.27
CA ARG A 40 6.29 9.27 -0.23
C ARG A 40 7.18 8.13 0.31
N ARG A 41 7.10 7.86 1.61
CA ARG A 41 7.85 6.74 2.23
C ARG A 41 7.41 5.40 1.65
N LEU A 42 6.11 5.20 1.45
CA LEU A 42 5.54 4.00 0.84
C LEU A 42 6.04 3.80 -0.59
N GLN A 43 6.08 4.87 -1.39
CA GLN A 43 6.61 4.83 -2.76
C GLN A 43 8.07 4.36 -2.80
N ILE A 44 8.91 4.91 -1.92
CA ILE A 44 10.33 4.55 -1.81
C ILE A 44 10.47 3.08 -1.35
N ALA A 45 9.69 2.65 -0.35
CA ALA A 45 9.74 1.28 0.14
C ALA A 45 9.31 0.27 -0.95
N LEU A 46 8.24 0.57 -1.70
CA LEU A 46 7.75 -0.30 -2.76
C LEU A 46 8.67 -0.32 -3.99
N SER A 47 9.35 0.79 -4.31
CA SER A 47 10.35 0.81 -5.39
C SER A 47 11.59 -0.02 -5.04
N SER A 48 12.06 0.09 -3.79
CA SER A 48 13.13 -0.77 -3.25
C SER A 48 12.72 -2.25 -3.27
N HIS A 49 11.52 -2.57 -2.77
CA HIS A 49 11.01 -3.94 -2.81
C HIS A 49 10.91 -4.50 -4.25
N ARG A 50 10.51 -3.67 -5.22
CA ARG A 50 10.47 -4.06 -6.63
C ARG A 50 11.85 -4.41 -7.18
N LEU A 51 12.87 -3.63 -6.84
CA LEU A 51 14.25 -3.90 -7.25
C LEU A 51 14.73 -5.23 -6.66
N GLU A 52 14.50 -5.47 -5.37
CA GLU A 52 14.85 -6.73 -4.72
C GLU A 52 14.15 -7.93 -5.36
N LEU A 53 12.87 -7.79 -5.71
CA LEU A 53 12.12 -8.85 -6.37
C LEU A 53 12.71 -9.17 -7.76
N GLN A 54 13.14 -8.18 -8.52
CA GLN A 54 13.81 -8.40 -9.82
C GLN A 54 15.13 -9.16 -9.67
N VAL A 55 15.91 -8.86 -8.63
CA VAL A 55 17.12 -9.64 -8.30
C VAL A 55 16.75 -11.08 -7.96
N LEU A 56 15.72 -11.28 -7.13
CA LEU A 56 15.22 -12.59 -6.75
C LEU A 56 14.72 -13.40 -7.96
N GLU A 57 14.10 -12.77 -8.95
CA GLU A 57 13.67 -13.41 -10.19
C GLU A 57 14.83 -13.90 -11.04
N ARG A 58 15.91 -13.12 -11.15
CA ARG A 58 17.13 -13.53 -11.85
C ARG A 58 17.81 -14.70 -11.13
N LEU A 59 17.87 -14.65 -9.80
CA LEU A 59 18.37 -15.75 -8.97
C LEU A 59 17.52 -17.01 -9.17
N TYR A 60 16.20 -16.86 -9.12
CA TYR A 60 15.27 -17.95 -9.33
C TYR A 60 15.48 -18.62 -10.70
N TYR A 61 15.59 -17.82 -11.76
CA TYR A 61 15.82 -18.33 -13.11
C TYR A 61 17.10 -19.19 -13.21
N LYS A 62 18.20 -18.75 -12.58
CA LYS A 62 19.47 -19.48 -12.59
C LYS A 62 19.47 -20.75 -11.71
N GLY A 63 18.90 -20.67 -10.50
CA GLY A 63 19.00 -21.74 -9.50
C GLY A 63 17.87 -22.79 -9.54
N LYS A 64 16.80 -22.59 -10.34
CA LYS A 64 15.60 -23.43 -10.32
C LYS A 64 15.88 -24.92 -10.51
N ASN A 65 16.77 -25.25 -11.44
CA ASN A 65 17.05 -26.65 -11.81
C ASN A 65 18.10 -27.28 -10.89
N GLN A 66 18.98 -26.48 -10.27
CA GLN A 66 20.06 -26.96 -9.41
C GLN A 66 19.62 -27.20 -7.96
N HIS A 67 18.65 -26.41 -7.46
CA HIS A 67 18.30 -26.40 -6.04
C HIS A 67 16.83 -26.75 -5.76
N ARG A 68 16.13 -27.34 -6.73
CA ARG A 68 14.67 -27.58 -6.65
C ARG A 68 14.21 -28.25 -5.36
N THR A 69 15.01 -29.17 -4.82
CA THR A 69 14.69 -29.94 -3.60
C THR A 69 15.19 -29.29 -2.32
N ALA A 70 16.08 -28.30 -2.40
CA ALA A 70 16.72 -27.69 -1.25
C ALA A 70 15.72 -26.86 -0.43
N LEU A 71 15.80 -26.94 0.90
CA LEU A 71 14.89 -26.23 1.81
C LEU A 71 15.02 -24.71 1.68
N PHE A 72 16.24 -24.19 1.49
CA PHE A 72 16.46 -22.77 1.25
C PHE A 72 15.80 -22.32 -0.06
N TRP A 73 15.73 -23.19 -1.07
CA TRP A 73 15.09 -22.88 -2.35
C TRP A 73 13.57 -22.75 -2.20
N ARG A 74 12.95 -23.60 -1.38
CA ARG A 74 11.53 -23.46 -1.03
C ARG A 74 11.24 -22.09 -0.42
N ARG A 75 12.11 -21.61 0.47
CA ARG A 75 12.02 -20.26 1.06
C ARG A 75 12.11 -19.16 -0.01
N VAL A 76 13.04 -19.27 -0.95
CA VAL A 76 13.16 -18.34 -2.10
C VAL A 76 11.88 -18.28 -2.91
N VAL A 77 11.26 -19.44 -3.21
CA VAL A 77 9.99 -19.51 -3.93
C VAL A 77 8.87 -18.83 -3.14
N GLU A 78 8.81 -19.02 -1.83
CA GLU A 78 7.80 -18.38 -0.99
C GLU A 78 7.96 -16.85 -0.93
N ILE A 79 9.18 -16.35 -0.72
CA ILE A 79 9.47 -14.91 -0.72
C ILE A 79 9.05 -14.29 -2.05
N ARG A 80 9.40 -14.93 -3.17
CA ARG A 80 8.98 -14.48 -4.51
C ARG A 80 7.45 -14.45 -4.64
N ARG A 81 6.76 -15.51 -4.20
CA ARG A 81 5.29 -15.60 -4.27
C ARG A 81 4.61 -14.50 -3.47
N TYR A 82 5.12 -14.18 -2.28
CA TYR A 82 4.56 -13.11 -1.45
C TYR A 82 4.93 -11.72 -1.96
N GLY A 83 6.12 -11.53 -2.52
CA GLY A 83 6.54 -10.27 -3.15
C GLY A 83 5.72 -9.92 -4.40
N ASP A 84 5.55 -10.87 -5.32
CA ASP A 84 4.68 -10.69 -6.50
C ASP A 84 3.25 -10.36 -6.07
N ARG A 85 2.78 -11.03 -5.03
CA ARG A 85 1.46 -10.77 -4.48
C ARG A 85 1.35 -9.38 -3.86
N LEU A 86 2.36 -8.90 -3.15
CA LEU A 86 2.39 -7.55 -2.57
C LEU A 86 2.36 -6.48 -3.68
N GLN A 87 3.12 -6.67 -4.78
CA GLN A 87 3.07 -5.77 -5.93
C GLN A 87 1.68 -5.70 -6.55
N LYS A 88 1.02 -6.85 -6.73
CA LYS A 88 -0.34 -6.92 -7.31
C LYS A 88 -1.42 -6.27 -6.44
N MET A 89 -1.15 -6.01 -5.17
CA MET A 89 -2.11 -5.31 -4.30
C MET A 89 -2.14 -3.79 -4.54
N ASP A 90 -1.14 -3.26 -5.24
CA ASP A 90 -1.05 -1.86 -5.65
C ASP A 90 -1.33 -0.86 -4.51
N ALA A 91 -0.72 -1.14 -3.35
CA ALA A 91 -0.95 -0.41 -2.11
C ALA A 91 -0.63 1.09 -2.23
N PHE A 92 0.33 1.45 -3.08
CA PHE A 92 0.66 2.84 -3.35
C PHE A 92 -0.53 3.58 -3.94
N ASN A 93 -1.10 3.08 -5.04
CA ASN A 93 -2.22 3.73 -5.70
C ASN A 93 -3.47 3.75 -4.82
N LEU A 94 -3.72 2.71 -4.02
CA LEU A 94 -4.83 2.70 -3.07
C LEU A 94 -4.74 3.84 -2.04
N VAL A 95 -3.56 4.03 -1.43
CA VAL A 95 -3.32 5.10 -0.45
C VAL A 95 -3.30 6.47 -1.12
N GLU A 96 -2.73 6.56 -2.32
CA GLU A 96 -2.71 7.80 -3.08
C GLU A 96 -4.11 8.23 -3.52
N ASN A 97 -4.98 7.30 -3.93
CA ASN A 97 -6.37 7.58 -4.26
C ASN A 97 -7.15 8.13 -3.07
N ILE A 98 -6.89 7.66 -1.84
CA ILE A 98 -7.44 8.30 -0.64
C ILE A 98 -6.98 9.74 -0.56
N ARG A 99 -5.68 9.99 -0.71
CA ARG A 99 -5.15 11.35 -0.63
C ARG A 99 -5.81 12.25 -1.68
N LEU A 100 -5.93 11.79 -2.92
CA LEU A 100 -6.52 12.57 -4.02
C LEU A 100 -8.04 12.80 -3.85
N SER A 101 -8.75 11.87 -3.22
CA SER A 101 -10.20 11.99 -2.99
C SER A 101 -10.61 13.25 -2.23
N PHE A 102 -9.71 13.82 -1.41
CA PHE A 102 -9.93 15.08 -0.69
C PHE A 102 -10.07 16.30 -1.60
N TRP A 103 -9.69 16.18 -2.87
CA TRP A 103 -9.87 17.21 -3.89
C TRP A 103 -11.04 16.92 -4.85
N GLY A 104 -11.82 15.86 -4.60
CA GLY A 104 -13.02 15.51 -5.36
C GLY A 104 -12.77 14.76 -6.67
N ASP A 105 -11.51 14.58 -7.07
CA ASP A 105 -11.17 13.87 -8.30
C ASP A 105 -9.84 13.12 -8.16
N THR A 106 -9.90 11.79 -8.30
CA THR A 106 -8.74 10.90 -8.26
C THR A 106 -7.91 10.92 -9.54
N THR A 107 -8.39 11.53 -10.62
CA THR A 107 -7.64 11.70 -11.87
C THR A 107 -6.73 12.94 -11.83
N LEU A 108 -6.91 13.82 -10.83
CA LEU A 108 -6.09 15.02 -10.65
C LEU A 108 -4.72 14.67 -10.05
N HIS A 109 -3.79 14.25 -10.91
CA HIS A 109 -2.36 14.16 -10.58
C HIS A 109 -1.63 15.52 -10.67
N SER A 110 -2.35 16.60 -10.96
CA SER A 110 -1.76 17.93 -11.09
C SER A 110 -1.29 18.47 -9.74
N THR A 111 0.02 18.68 -9.62
CA THR A 111 0.66 19.28 -8.43
C THR A 111 0.15 20.68 -8.10
N LYS A 112 -0.52 21.37 -9.04
CA LYS A 112 -1.15 22.68 -8.79
C LYS A 112 -2.43 22.56 -7.96
N VAL A 113 -3.26 21.55 -8.25
CA VAL A 113 -4.53 21.31 -7.53
C VAL A 113 -4.26 20.92 -6.09
N LEU A 114 -3.25 20.07 -5.87
CA LEU A 114 -2.87 19.55 -4.55
C LEU A 114 -2.20 20.58 -3.63
N LYS A 115 -1.94 21.80 -4.13
CA LYS A 115 -1.47 22.94 -3.33
C LYS A 115 -2.62 23.79 -2.78
N GLY A 116 -3.83 23.65 -3.32
CA GLY A 116 -5.03 24.32 -2.84
C GLY A 116 -5.64 23.64 -1.61
N PRO A 117 -6.58 24.31 -0.93
CA PRO A 117 -7.32 23.71 0.18
C PRO A 117 -8.09 22.47 -0.30
N TRP A 118 -8.22 21.48 0.56
CA TRP A 118 -9.07 20.32 0.28
C TRP A 118 -10.55 20.75 0.30
N THR A 119 -11.34 20.07 -0.52
CA THR A 119 -12.73 20.43 -0.84
C THR A 119 -13.72 19.33 -0.54
N HIS A 120 -13.24 18.09 -0.40
CA HIS A 120 -14.06 16.90 -0.21
C HIS A 120 -13.50 15.99 0.87
N THR A 121 -14.32 15.06 1.35
CA THR A 121 -13.93 13.97 2.24
C THR A 121 -14.32 12.62 1.61
N PRO A 122 -13.44 11.60 1.65
CA PRO A 122 -13.78 10.27 1.16
C PRO A 122 -14.81 9.58 2.05
N ASP A 123 -15.64 8.73 1.44
CA ASP A 123 -16.51 7.83 2.19
C ASP A 123 -15.72 6.86 3.07
N VAL A 124 -16.23 6.68 4.29
CA VAL A 124 -15.73 5.77 5.32
C VAL A 124 -15.62 4.34 4.79
N LYS A 125 -16.53 3.90 3.90
CA LYS A 125 -16.45 2.56 3.30
C LYS A 125 -15.17 2.38 2.48
N TYR A 126 -14.80 3.39 1.69
CA TYR A 126 -13.56 3.36 0.90
C TYR A 126 -12.33 3.45 1.79
N VAL A 127 -12.33 4.33 2.79
CA VAL A 127 -11.23 4.44 3.77
C VAL A 127 -11.01 3.10 4.49
N ARG A 128 -12.08 2.47 4.98
CA ARG A 128 -12.01 1.16 5.65
C ARG A 128 -11.49 0.07 4.73
N PHE A 129 -11.90 0.07 3.45
CA PHE A 129 -11.36 -0.86 2.46
C PHE A 129 -9.84 -0.72 2.34
N VAL A 130 -9.32 0.49 2.11
CA VAL A 130 -7.87 0.69 1.96
C VAL A 130 -7.11 0.35 3.25
N LEU A 131 -7.65 0.68 4.42
CA LEU A 131 -7.06 0.28 5.71
C LEU A 131 -6.95 -1.26 5.82
N GLN A 132 -7.99 -2.00 5.42
CA GLN A 132 -7.95 -3.45 5.38
C GLN A 132 -6.91 -3.96 4.36
N ARG A 133 -6.77 -3.30 3.21
CA ARG A 133 -5.74 -3.64 2.22
C ARG A 133 -4.33 -3.39 2.75
N CYS A 134 -4.09 -2.32 3.50
CA CYS A 134 -2.81 -2.09 4.17
C CYS A 134 -2.52 -3.15 5.24
N ALA A 135 -3.53 -3.57 6.01
CA ALA A 135 -3.38 -4.66 6.98
C ALA A 135 -3.03 -5.98 6.28
N ASP A 136 -3.67 -6.28 5.15
CA ASP A 136 -3.36 -7.43 4.30
C ASP A 136 -1.90 -7.39 3.78
N CYS A 137 -1.40 -6.21 3.37
CA CYS A 137 -0.01 -6.02 2.93
C CYS A 137 0.97 -6.33 4.07
N ARG A 138 0.69 -5.81 5.27
CA ARG A 138 1.50 -6.09 6.46
C ARG A 138 1.53 -7.58 6.77
N GLN A 139 0.41 -8.29 6.67
CA GLN A 139 0.38 -9.74 6.88
C GLN A 139 1.25 -10.51 5.87
N LEU A 140 1.33 -10.06 4.62
CA LEU A 140 2.23 -10.67 3.63
C LEU A 140 3.69 -10.42 3.97
N MET A 141 4.04 -9.21 4.39
CA MET A 141 5.41 -8.88 4.80
C MET A 141 5.87 -9.70 6.01
N VAL A 142 4.99 -9.92 6.99
CA VAL A 142 5.28 -10.77 8.16
C VAL A 142 5.59 -12.22 7.73
N LYS A 143 4.96 -12.73 6.67
CA LYS A 143 5.25 -14.08 6.14
C LYS A 143 6.59 -14.17 5.42
N VAL A 144 7.07 -13.06 4.87
CA VAL A 144 8.37 -12.97 4.19
C VAL A 144 9.50 -12.88 5.22
N LEU A 145 9.29 -12.12 6.30
CA LEU A 145 10.28 -11.91 7.35
C LEU A 145 10.72 -13.24 7.99
N PRO A 146 12.01 -13.43 8.25
CA PRO A 146 12.49 -14.55 9.06
C PRO A 146 11.90 -14.45 10.48
N LYS A 147 11.52 -15.58 11.08
CA LYS A 147 10.97 -15.62 12.45
C LYS A 147 11.90 -15.00 13.51
N THR A 148 13.18 -14.87 13.19
CA THR A 148 14.24 -14.27 14.02
C THR A 148 14.20 -12.74 14.09
N PHE A 149 13.46 -12.04 13.22
CA PHE A 149 13.36 -10.58 13.21
C PHE A 149 12.06 -10.02 13.84
N LEU A 150 11.23 -10.89 14.43
CA LEU A 150 9.96 -10.48 15.03
C LEU A 150 10.05 -9.64 16.32
N PRO A 151 11.10 -9.68 17.18
CA PRO A 151 11.06 -8.93 18.43
C PRO A 151 11.46 -7.45 18.30
N ALA A 152 11.78 -6.93 17.11
CA ALA A 152 12.31 -5.57 16.95
C ALA A 152 11.30 -4.53 16.42
N ILE A 153 10.02 -4.90 16.18
CA ILE A 153 9.01 -4.00 15.60
C ILE A 153 7.65 -4.11 16.34
N ILE A 154 7.68 -4.26 17.66
CA ILE A 154 6.51 -4.03 18.53
C ILE A 154 6.86 -2.88 19.46
#